data_AF-A0A942GWT9-F1
#
_entry.id   AF-A0A942GWT9-F1
#
_cell.length_a   1.000
_cell.length_b   1.000
_cell.length_c   1.000
_cell.angle_alpha   90.00
_cell.angle_beta   90.00
_cell.angle_gamma   90.00
#
_symmetry.space_group_name_H-M   'P 1'
#
loop_
_entity.id
_entity.type
_entity.pdbx_description
1 polymer ?
#
loop_
_entity_poly.entity_id
_entity_poly.type
_entity_poly.pdbx_seq_one_letter_code
_entity_poly.pdbx_strand_id
1 'polypeptide(L)'
;MVSEVKDISIIVAGIIAVLGFLATATEYFRRGRQERAQHFLELRRRFLETPEFKILLNKLQTNDPTIAQDNIQERRNLVGFLEEVALLYEAKLLTRQVAHYMFGYYVRLVAQSKHFWVGLDPESSYWTVFWRFAKELEVAN
;
A
#
# COMPACT_ATOMS: atom_id res chain seq x y z
N MET A 1 54.87 22.64 -14.96
CA MET A 1 54.04 23.43 -14.02
C MET A 1 52.59 23.63 -14.48
N VAL A 2 52.26 24.44 -15.51
CA VAL A 2 50.84 24.69 -15.89
C VAL A 2 50.13 23.42 -16.41
N SER A 3 50.82 22.56 -17.18
CA SER A 3 50.25 21.29 -17.67
C SER A 3 49.95 20.33 -16.52
N GLU A 4 50.89 20.16 -15.58
CA GLU A 4 50.73 19.25 -14.43
C GLU A 4 49.56 19.66 -13.54
N VAL A 5 49.39 20.97 -13.29
CA VAL A 5 48.26 21.49 -12.51
C VAL A 5 46.93 21.21 -13.21
N LYS A 6 46.87 21.33 -14.55
CA LYS A 6 45.68 21.00 -15.33
C LYS A 6 45.34 19.51 -15.25
N ASP A 7 46.34 18.64 -15.39
CA ASP A 7 46.14 17.19 -15.36
C ASP A 7 45.69 16.73 -13.98
N ILE A 8 46.30 17.26 -12.91
CA ILE A 8 45.87 17.03 -11.52
C ILE A 8 44.42 17.50 -11.32
N SER A 9 44.06 18.68 -11.85
CA SER A 9 42.71 19.24 -11.69
C SER A 9 41.65 18.38 -12.38
N ILE A 10 41.94 17.82 -13.56
CA ILE A 10 41.04 16.92 -14.28
C ILE A 10 40.84 15.61 -13.49
N ILE A 11 41.92 15.05 -12.94
CA ILE A 11 41.84 13.83 -12.12
C ILE A 11 41.00 14.09 -10.87
N VAL A 12 41.26 15.19 -10.16
CA VAL A 12 40.50 15.58 -8.95
C VAL A 12 39.03 15.81 -9.28
N ALA A 13 38.72 16.52 -10.37
CA ALA A 13 37.34 16.75 -10.80
C ALA A 13 36.62 15.44 -11.15
N GLY A 14 37.31 14.51 -11.82
CA GLY A 14 36.78 13.18 -12.11
C GLY A 14 36.46 12.38 -10.84
N ILE A 15 37.36 12.40 -9.86
CA ILE A 15 37.14 11.74 -8.56
C ILE A 15 35.93 12.34 -7.84
N ILE A 16 35.83 13.67 -7.78
CA ILE A 16 34.70 14.36 -7.15
C ILE A 16 33.39 14.01 -7.85
N ALA A 17 33.37 13.98 -9.18
CA ALA A 17 32.17 13.62 -9.94
C ALA A 17 31.72 12.18 -9.66
N VAL A 18 32.65 11.22 -9.60
CA VAL A 18 32.33 9.82 -9.28
C VAL A 18 31.83 9.67 -7.86
N LEU A 19 32.49 10.31 -6.88
CA LEU A 19 32.04 10.27 -5.48
C LEU A 19 30.66 10.92 -5.32
N GLY A 20 30.43 12.05 -5.98
CA GLY A 20 29.12 12.71 -6.01
C GLY A 20 28.04 11.81 -6.59
N PHE A 21 28.29 11.18 -7.75
CA PHE A 21 27.36 10.24 -8.37
C PHE A 21 27.01 9.06 -7.45
N LEU A 22 28.01 8.45 -6.81
CA LEU A 22 27.80 7.35 -5.87
C LEU A 22 26.98 7.81 -4.65
N ALA A 23 27.28 8.98 -4.10
CA ALA A 23 26.51 9.54 -2.99
C ALA A 23 25.03 9.75 -3.39
N THR A 24 24.76 10.36 -4.54
CA THR A 24 23.39 10.57 -5.05
C THR A 24 22.66 9.25 -5.29
N ALA A 25 23.32 8.24 -5.84
CA ALA A 25 22.73 6.92 -6.03
C ALA A 25 22.33 6.29 -4.68
N THR A 26 23.21 6.36 -3.67
CA THR A 26 22.88 5.83 -2.33
C THR A 26 21.72 6.58 -1.68
N GLU A 27 21.64 7.90 -1.87
CA GLU A 27 20.55 8.71 -1.35
C GLU A 27 19.22 8.37 -2.03
N TYR A 28 19.22 8.15 -3.34
CA TYR A 28 18.05 7.70 -4.09
C TYR A 28 17.46 6.40 -3.52
N PHE A 29 18.30 5.41 -3.22
CA PHE A 29 17.83 4.18 -2.57
C PHE A 29 17.29 4.39 -1.15
N ARG A 30 17.85 5.35 -0.39
CA ARG A 30 17.34 5.70 0.94
C ARG A 30 15.97 6.38 0.86
N ARG A 31 15.79 7.30 -0.09
CA ARG A 31 14.50 7.99 -0.35
C ARG A 31 13.39 7.00 -0.68
N GLY A 32 13.65 6.01 -1.52
CA GLY A 32 12.66 4.97 -1.83
C GLY A 32 12.25 4.09 -0.63
N ARG A 33 13.07 3.99 0.44
CA ARG A 33 12.62 3.36 1.71
C ARG A 33 11.75 4.29 2.53
N GLN A 34 12.09 5.57 2.56
CA GLN A 34 11.34 6.59 3.28
C GLN A 34 9.96 6.83 2.67
N GLU A 35 9.85 6.91 1.35
CA GLU A 35 8.57 7.06 0.62
C GLU A 35 7.63 5.88 0.90
N ARG A 36 8.15 4.64 0.86
CA ARG A 36 7.38 3.44 1.23
C ARG A 36 6.85 3.49 2.66
N ALA A 37 7.69 3.95 3.60
CA ALA A 37 7.27 4.12 4.99
C ALA A 37 6.19 5.20 5.13
N GLN A 38 6.30 6.31 4.39
CA GLN A 38 5.31 7.39 4.39
C GLN A 38 3.96 6.90 3.86
N HIS A 39 3.92 6.25 2.69
CA HIS A 39 2.68 5.69 2.13
C HIS A 39 2.03 4.67 3.06
N PHE A 40 2.83 3.82 3.71
CA PHE A 40 2.32 2.90 4.72
C PHE A 40 1.68 3.62 5.90
N LEU A 41 2.34 4.64 6.45
CA LEU A 41 1.82 5.42 7.57
C LEU A 41 0.53 6.14 7.21
N GLU A 42 0.43 6.70 6.01
CA GLU A 42 -0.77 7.36 5.49
C GLU A 42 -1.94 6.39 5.37
N LEU A 43 -1.74 5.21 4.78
CA LEU A 43 -2.76 4.18 4.69
C LEU A 43 -3.22 3.71 6.07
N ARG A 44 -2.27 3.40 6.96
CA ARG A 44 -2.57 2.99 8.33
C ARG A 44 -3.36 4.06 9.06
N ARG A 45 -2.98 5.33 8.88
CA ARG A 45 -3.67 6.46 9.49
C ARG A 45 -5.10 6.55 9.00
N ARG A 46 -5.33 6.55 7.68
CA ARG A 46 -6.69 6.54 7.10
C ARG A 46 -7.50 5.36 7.63
N PHE A 47 -6.93 4.16 7.61
CA PHE A 47 -7.60 2.96 8.10
C PHE A 47 -8.04 3.05 9.57
N LEU A 48 -7.18 3.61 10.43
CA LEU A 48 -7.41 3.72 11.88
C LEU A 48 -8.14 4.99 12.29
N GLU A 49 -8.18 6.04 11.48
CA GLU A 49 -8.78 7.32 11.85
C GLU A 49 -10.16 7.51 11.23
N THR A 50 -10.49 6.85 10.12
CA THR A 50 -11.83 6.88 9.52
C THR A 50 -12.86 6.17 10.43
N PRO A 51 -13.79 6.90 11.07
CA PRO A 51 -14.73 6.31 12.02
C PRO A 51 -15.66 5.26 11.40
N GLU A 52 -16.07 5.49 10.15
CA GLU A 52 -16.97 4.62 9.39
C GLU A 52 -16.34 3.23 9.19
N PHE A 53 -15.04 3.19 8.91
CA PHE A 53 -14.31 1.94 8.79
C PHE A 53 -14.32 1.17 10.09
N LYS A 54 -14.10 1.82 11.24
CA LYS A 54 -14.16 1.14 12.55
C LYS A 54 -15.51 0.48 12.79
N ILE A 55 -16.60 1.17 12.47
CA ILE A 55 -17.96 0.66 12.64
C ILE A 55 -18.17 -0.56 11.76
N LEU A 56 -17.84 -0.46 10.47
CA LEU A 56 -17.98 -1.55 9.52
C LEU A 56 -17.11 -2.75 9.88
N LEU A 57 -15.85 -2.54 10.27
CA LEU A 57 -14.92 -3.60 10.66
C LEU A 57 -15.37 -4.32 11.93
N ASN A 58 -15.90 -3.59 12.92
CA ASN A 58 -16.46 -4.21 14.12
C ASN A 58 -17.65 -5.12 13.77
N LYS A 59 -18.57 -4.65 12.92
CA LYS A 59 -19.71 -5.44 12.44
C LYS A 59 -19.28 -6.65 11.62
N LEU A 60 -18.26 -6.50 10.77
CA LEU A 60 -17.66 -7.61 10.01
C LEU A 60 -17.07 -8.67 10.95
N GLN A 61 -16.37 -8.22 12.00
CA GLN A 61 -15.74 -9.12 12.98
C GLN A 61 -16.76 -9.90 13.81
N THR A 62 -17.88 -9.29 14.16
CA THR A 62 -18.99 -9.95 14.88
C THR A 62 -19.96 -10.68 13.95
N ASN A 63 -19.72 -10.65 12.63
CA ASN A 63 -20.63 -11.15 11.60
C ASN A 63 -22.07 -10.60 11.76
N ASP A 64 -22.18 -9.32 12.12
CA ASP A 64 -23.44 -8.64 12.35
C ASP A 64 -24.19 -8.42 11.02
N PRO A 65 -25.39 -9.02 10.84
CA PRO A 65 -26.16 -8.89 9.60
C PRO A 65 -26.66 -7.47 9.34
N THR A 66 -26.69 -6.58 10.34
CA THR A 66 -27.13 -5.18 10.19
C THR A 66 -26.23 -4.39 9.25
N ILE A 67 -25.01 -4.86 8.97
CA ILE A 67 -24.11 -4.24 8.00
C ILE A 67 -24.72 -4.11 6.59
N ALA A 68 -25.68 -4.99 6.24
CA ALA A 68 -26.39 -4.90 4.97
C ALA A 68 -27.24 -3.62 4.83
N GLN A 69 -27.63 -3.02 5.95
CA GLN A 69 -28.44 -1.80 6.03
C GLN A 69 -27.59 -0.53 6.15
N ASP A 70 -26.28 -0.67 6.41
CA ASP A 70 -25.37 0.47 6.46
C ASP A 70 -25.24 1.12 5.09
N ASN A 71 -24.86 2.41 5.11
CA ASN A 71 -24.67 3.21 3.91
C ASN A 71 -23.79 2.46 2.89
N ILE A 72 -24.37 2.23 1.71
CA ILE A 72 -23.70 1.53 0.61
C ILE A 72 -22.39 2.22 0.20
N GLN A 73 -22.35 3.55 0.26
CA GLN A 73 -21.16 4.31 -0.11
C GLN A 73 -20.01 4.06 0.87
N GLU A 74 -20.28 3.96 2.17
CA GLU A 74 -19.22 3.68 3.15
C GLU A 74 -18.67 2.27 3.01
N ARG A 75 -19.53 1.30 2.69
CA ARG A 75 -19.08 -0.06 2.34
C ARG A 75 -18.23 -0.05 1.07
N ARG A 76 -18.62 0.70 0.03
CA ARG A 76 -17.79 0.89 -1.18
C ARG A 76 -16.45 1.54 -0.86
N ASN A 77 -16.44 2.57 -0.01
CA ASN A 77 -15.22 3.27 0.39
C ASN A 77 -14.25 2.33 1.11
N LEU A 78 -14.76 1.42 1.94
CA LEU A 78 -13.92 0.42 2.60
C LEU A 78 -13.29 -0.55 1.59
N VAL A 79 -14.06 -1.06 0.62
CA VAL A 79 -13.50 -1.92 -0.44
C VAL A 79 -12.48 -1.13 -1.27
N GLY A 80 -12.81 0.08 -1.68
CA GLY A 80 -11.92 0.95 -2.45
C GLY A 80 -10.60 1.23 -1.72
N PHE A 81 -10.65 1.44 -0.40
CA PHE A 81 -9.44 1.54 0.42
C PHE A 81 -8.59 0.26 0.36
N LEU A 82 -9.21 -0.92 0.44
CA LEU A 82 -8.49 -2.19 0.34
C LEU A 82 -7.94 -2.44 -1.08
N GLU A 83 -8.59 -1.91 -2.11
CA GLU A 83 -8.06 -1.90 -3.48
C GLU A 83 -6.87 -0.94 -3.64
N GLU A 84 -6.89 0.22 -2.98
CA GLU A 84 -5.71 1.10 -2.92
C GLU A 84 -4.51 0.37 -2.28
N VAL A 85 -4.74 -0.39 -1.21
CA VAL A 85 -3.72 -1.26 -0.59
C VAL A 85 -3.20 -2.29 -1.60
N ALA A 86 -4.11 -2.94 -2.35
CA ALA A 86 -3.74 -3.90 -3.38
C ALA A 86 -2.85 -3.28 -4.46
N LEU A 87 -3.20 -2.09 -4.96
CA LEU A 87 -2.43 -1.36 -5.97
C LEU A 87 -1.03 -1.00 -5.47
N LEU A 88 -0.91 -0.56 -4.22
CA LEU A 88 0.39 -0.24 -3.61
C LEU A 88 1.25 -1.49 -3.36
N TYR A 89 0.61 -2.62 -3.06
CA TYR A 89 1.28 -3.91 -2.96
C TYR A 89 1.77 -4.40 -4.34
N GLU A 90 0.95 -4.29 -5.39
CA GLU A 90 1.33 -4.63 -6.76
C GLU A 90 2.49 -3.76 -7.26
N ALA A 91 2.47 -2.47 -6.93
CA ALA A 91 3.54 -1.51 -7.24
C ALA A 91 4.83 -1.70 -6.42
N LYS A 92 4.90 -2.71 -5.54
CA LYS A 92 6.04 -3.00 -4.64
C LYS A 92 6.37 -1.85 -3.66
N LEU A 93 5.42 -0.96 -3.43
CA LEU A 93 5.51 0.08 -2.41
C LEU A 93 5.19 -0.49 -1.03
N LEU A 94 4.30 -1.48 -0.96
CA LEU A 94 4.08 -2.30 0.22
C LEU A 94 4.67 -3.70 0.02
N THR A 95 5.36 -4.21 1.05
CA THR A 95 5.82 -5.60 1.04
C THR A 95 4.66 -6.53 1.34
N ARG A 96 4.76 -7.78 0.87
CA ARG A 96 3.76 -8.83 1.14
C ARG A 96 3.51 -9.01 2.64
N GLN A 97 4.59 -9.02 3.43
CA GLN A 97 4.53 -9.18 4.88
C GLN A 97 3.70 -8.07 5.53
N VAL A 98 3.92 -6.82 5.15
CA VAL A 98 3.17 -5.68 5.69
C VAL A 98 1.72 -5.71 5.24
N ALA A 99 1.46 -5.95 3.95
CA ALA A 99 0.11 -6.03 3.41
C ALA A 99 -0.71 -7.14 4.09
N HIS A 100 -0.13 -8.33 4.22
CA HIS A 100 -0.77 -9.48 4.86
C HIS A 100 -0.98 -9.25 6.37
N TYR A 101 0.07 -8.84 7.09
CA TYR A 101 0.00 -8.63 8.54
C TYR A 101 -1.01 -7.54 8.93
N MET A 102 -1.05 -6.41 8.20
CA MET A 102 -1.86 -5.26 8.58
C MET A 102 -3.28 -5.32 8.03
N PHE A 103 -3.46 -5.78 6.79
CA PHE A 103 -4.74 -5.67 6.08
C PHE A 103 -5.34 -7.03 5.73
N GLY A 104 -4.55 -8.10 5.69
CA GLY A 104 -4.99 -9.41 5.20
C GLY A 104 -6.18 -9.99 5.96
N TYR A 105 -6.21 -9.84 7.29
CA TYR A 105 -7.35 -10.26 8.11
C TYR A 105 -8.65 -9.55 7.70
N TYR A 106 -8.60 -8.24 7.48
CA TYR A 106 -9.78 -7.44 7.13
C TYR A 106 -10.23 -7.66 5.69
N VAL A 107 -9.30 -7.84 4.75
CA VAL A 107 -9.61 -8.25 3.38
C VAL A 107 -10.39 -9.56 3.40
N ARG A 108 -9.95 -10.53 4.19
CA ARG A 108 -10.65 -11.80 4.35
C ARG A 108 -12.05 -11.63 4.96
N LEU A 109 -12.21 -10.81 6.00
CA LEU A 109 -13.52 -10.55 6.60
C LEU A 109 -14.51 -9.95 5.59
N VAL A 110 -14.06 -8.95 4.81
CA VAL A 110 -14.87 -8.33 3.75
C VAL A 110 -15.22 -9.37 2.67
N ALA A 111 -14.24 -10.14 2.19
CA ALA A 111 -14.43 -11.15 1.16
C ALA A 111 -15.45 -12.23 1.56
N GLN A 112 -15.47 -12.63 2.83
CA GLN A 112 -16.33 -13.73 3.32
C GLN A 112 -17.72 -13.27 3.77
N SER A 113 -17.93 -11.98 4.03
CA SER A 113 -19.20 -11.47 4.56
C SER A 113 -20.26 -11.30 3.48
N LYS A 114 -21.20 -12.25 3.38
CA LYS A 114 -22.35 -12.15 2.47
C LYS A 114 -23.22 -10.91 2.72
N HIS A 115 -23.37 -10.52 4.00
CA HIS A 115 -24.18 -9.37 4.39
C HIS A 115 -23.55 -8.05 3.91
N PHE A 116 -22.22 -7.95 3.92
CA PHE A 116 -21.51 -6.77 3.44
C PHE A 116 -21.79 -6.47 1.97
N TRP A 117 -21.83 -7.51 1.13
CA TRP A 117 -22.00 -7.38 -0.32
C TRP A 117 -23.43 -7.13 -0.79
N VAL A 118 -24.42 -7.11 0.11
CA VAL A 118 -25.81 -6.82 -0.23
C VAL A 118 -25.91 -5.44 -0.88
N GLY A 119 -26.30 -5.41 -2.16
CA GLY A 119 -26.41 -4.19 -2.97
C GLY A 119 -25.13 -3.74 -3.69
N LEU A 120 -23.99 -4.42 -3.48
CA LEU A 120 -22.70 -4.05 -4.09
C LEU A 120 -22.31 -4.85 -5.34
N ASP A 121 -23.09 -5.85 -5.72
CA ASP A 121 -22.81 -6.78 -6.84
C ASP A 121 -21.35 -7.31 -6.81
N PRO A 122 -21.06 -8.34 -5.99
CA PRO A 122 -19.70 -8.85 -5.80
C PRO A 122 -19.10 -9.47 -7.07
N GLU A 123 -19.92 -9.90 -8.03
CA GLU A 123 -19.47 -10.50 -9.30
C GLU A 123 -19.11 -9.45 -10.35
N SER A 124 -19.40 -8.18 -10.07
CA SER A 124 -19.07 -7.08 -10.96
C SER A 124 -17.57 -6.95 -11.20
N SER A 125 -17.20 -6.58 -12.43
CA SER A 125 -15.81 -6.31 -12.80
C SER A 125 -15.18 -5.17 -11.98
N TYR A 126 -16.00 -4.31 -11.36
CA TYR A 126 -15.53 -3.23 -10.50
C TYR A 126 -14.66 -3.72 -9.35
N TRP A 127 -14.92 -4.93 -8.81
CA TRP A 127 -14.22 -5.46 -7.64
C TRP A 127 -13.09 -6.44 -7.99
N THR A 128 -12.68 -6.47 -9.27
CA THR A 128 -11.66 -7.42 -9.75
C THR A 128 -10.33 -7.26 -9.01
N VAL A 129 -9.94 -6.01 -8.71
CA VAL A 129 -8.69 -5.73 -7.99
C VAL A 129 -8.78 -6.26 -6.57
N PHE A 130 -9.89 -5.98 -5.87
CA PHE A 130 -10.14 -6.51 -4.54
C PHE A 130 -10.08 -8.04 -4.50
N TRP A 131 -10.82 -8.73 -5.38
CA TRP A 131 -10.88 -10.20 -5.37
C TRP A 131 -9.54 -10.85 -5.72
N ARG A 132 -8.79 -10.28 -6.67
CA ARG A 132 -7.43 -10.73 -6.99
C ARG A 132 -6.53 -10.62 -5.75
N PHE A 133 -6.59 -9.50 -5.07
CA PHE A 133 -5.80 -9.26 -3.86
C PHE A 133 -6.19 -10.21 -2.71
N ALA A 134 -7.49 -10.40 -2.47
CA ALA A 134 -8.00 -11.33 -1.47
C ALA A 134 -7.49 -12.75 -1.71
N LYS A 135 -7.54 -13.22 -2.96
CA LYS A 135 -7.05 -14.55 -3.36
C LYS A 135 -5.54 -14.70 -3.14
N GLU A 136 -4.75 -13.68 -3.44
CA GLU A 136 -3.30 -13.72 -3.26
C GLU A 136 -2.89 -13.78 -1.78
N LEU A 137 -3.65 -13.11 -0.91
CA LEU A 137 -3.44 -13.14 0.53
C LEU A 137 -3.88 -14.48 1.14
N GLU A 138 -4.89 -15.16 0.60
CA GLU A 138 -5.29 -16.49 1.06
C GLU A 138 -4.24 -17.56 0.77
N VAL A 139 -3.62 -17.55 -0.42
CA VAL A 139 -2.55 -18.49 -0.81
C VAL A 139 -1.23 -18.25 -0.03
N ALA A 140 -1.13 -17.15 0.71
CA ALA A 140 0.04 -16.82 1.53
C ALA A 140 0.11 -17.54 2.88
N ASN A 141 -0.94 -18.26 3.28
CA ASN A 141 -1.05 -18.98 4.55
C ASN A 141 -0.78 -20.47 4.42
#